data_AF-A0AAU3UP87-F1
#
_entry.id   AF-A0AAU3UP87-F1
#
_cell.length_a   1.000
_cell.length_b   1.000
_cell.length_c   1.000
_cell.angle_alpha   90.00
_cell.angle_beta   90.00
_cell.angle_gamma   90.00
#
_symmetry.space_group_name_H-M   'P 1'
#
loop_
_entity.id
_entity.type
_entity.pdbx_description
1 polymer ?
#
loop_
_entity_poly.entity_id
_entity_poly.type
_entity_poly.pdbx_seq_one_letter_code
_entity_poly.pdbx_strand_id
1 'polypeptide(L)' 'MGKGTSKSTVQHFDRLPDGTLGCYHLGCTDPATRWIDMERWGIRRWLSTAYCDSHGDWELHDPDHPRRIRPIT' A
#
# COMPACT_ATOMS: atom_id res chain seq x y z
N MET A 1 -16.01 -20.40 -6.27
CA MET A 1 -15.61 -19.54 -5.14
C MET A 1 -14.35 -20.14 -4.53
N GLY A 2 -13.18 -19.64 -4.97
CA GLY A 2 -11.88 -20.27 -4.72
C GLY A 2 -11.32 -19.96 -3.32
N LYS A 3 -10.84 -21.03 -2.67
CA LYS A 3 -10.16 -21.11 -1.37
C LYS A 3 -9.24 -19.91 -1.07
N GLY A 4 -9.61 -19.09 -0.08
CA GLY A 4 -8.78 -18.00 0.42
C GLY A 4 -7.54 -18.55 1.13
N THR A 5 -6.38 -18.32 0.54
CA THR A 5 -5.08 -18.68 1.09
C THR A 5 -4.82 -17.90 2.38
N SER A 6 -4.46 -18.62 3.44
CA SER A 6 -4.39 -18.13 4.83
C SER A 6 -3.14 -17.29 5.17
N LYS A 7 -2.47 -16.66 4.19
CA LYS A 7 -1.21 -15.92 4.41
C LYS A 7 -0.98 -14.68 3.52
N SER A 8 -2.02 -14.13 2.90
CA SER A 8 -1.83 -13.10 1.88
C SER A 8 -1.76 -11.70 2.51
N THR A 9 -0.58 -11.07 2.45
CA THR A 9 -0.44 -9.60 2.56
C THR A 9 -1.40 -8.97 1.56
N VAL A 10 -2.29 -8.08 2.03
CA VAL A 10 -3.21 -7.37 1.13
C VAL A 10 -2.44 -6.19 0.56
N GLN A 11 -2.47 -6.01 -0.76
CA GLN A 11 -1.76 -4.94 -1.45
C GLN A 11 -2.75 -4.06 -2.22
N HIS A 12 -2.67 -2.76 -2.03
CA HIS A 12 -3.47 -1.75 -2.72
C HIS A 12 -2.54 -0.92 -3.61
N PHE A 13 -2.75 -0.99 -4.92
CA PHE A 13 -2.00 -0.23 -5.92
C PHE A 13 -2.82 -0.18 -7.20
N ASP A 14 -2.59 0.84 -8.00
CA ASP A 14 -3.03 0.85 -9.39
C ASP A 14 -1.90 0.35 -10.29
N ARG A 15 -2.24 -0.14 -11.48
CA ARG A 15 -1.24 -0.57 -12.46
C ARG A 15 -1.21 0.40 -13.63
N LEU A 16 -0.04 0.98 -13.89
CA LEU A 16 0.14 1.91 -14.99
C LEU A 16 0.24 1.16 -16.33
N PRO A 17 0.01 1.85 -17.47
CA PRO A 17 0.02 1.22 -18.80
C PRO A 17 1.36 0.57 -19.17
N ASP A 18 2.46 1.06 -18.61
CA ASP A 18 3.81 0.52 -18.77
C ASP A 18 4.08 -0.71 -17.88
N GLY A 19 3.09 -1.12 -17.08
CA GLY A 19 3.17 -2.27 -16.19
C GLY A 19 3.78 -1.97 -14.82
N THR A 20 4.22 -0.74 -14.57
CA THR A 20 4.75 -0.29 -13.27
C THR A 20 3.64 -0.14 -12.23
N LEU A 21 4.06 -0.08 -10.96
CA LEU A 21 3.15 0.17 -9.85
C LEU A 21 2.79 1.65 -9.83
N GLY A 22 1.50 1.95 -9.91
CA GLY A 22 0.93 3.28 -9.79
C GLY A 22 0.52 3.57 -8.35
N CYS A 23 0.44 4.86 -8.04
CA CYS A 23 -0.11 5.34 -6.79
C CYS A 23 -1.58 4.88 -6.63
N TYR A 24 -1.95 4.40 -5.45
CA TYR A 24 -3.33 3.98 -5.13
C TYR A 24 -4.31 5.16 -4.99
N HIS A 25 -3.82 6.40 -4.91
CA HIS A 25 -4.69 7.56 -4.78
C HIS A 25 -5.59 7.71 -6.01
N LEU A 26 -6.90 7.79 -5.79
CA LEU A 26 -7.89 7.83 -6.86
C LEU A 26 -7.60 8.98 -7.84
N GLY A 27 -7.37 8.64 -9.11
CA GLY A 27 -7.09 9.61 -10.17
C GLY A 27 -5.63 10.05 -10.27
N CYS A 28 -4.73 9.51 -9.45
CA CYS A 28 -3.30 9.70 -9.60
C CYS A 28 -2.76 8.73 -10.66
N THR A 29 -2.00 9.26 -11.62
CA THR A 29 -1.34 8.48 -12.68
C THR A 29 0.17 8.40 -12.49
N ASP A 30 0.68 8.87 -11.36
CA ASP A 30 2.11 8.89 -11.07
C ASP A 30 2.57 7.49 -10.62
N PRO A 31 3.82 7.11 -10.97
CA PRO A 31 4.41 5.88 -10.47
C PRO A 31 4.53 5.94 -8.94
N ALA A 32 4.17 4.85 -8.28
CA ALA A 32 4.39 4.71 -6.87
C ALA A 32 5.89 4.50 -6.57
N THR A 33 6.37 5.19 -5.55
CA THR A 33 7.77 5.17 -5.11
C THR A 33 7.93 4.40 -3.80
N ARG A 34 6.84 4.25 -3.04
CA ARG A 34 6.84 3.65 -1.70
C ARG A 34 5.59 2.84 -1.41
N TRP A 35 5.77 1.81 -0.62
CA TRP A 35 4.73 1.12 0.12
C TRP A 35 4.59 1.73 1.51
N ILE A 36 3.36 1.96 1.93
CA ILE A 36 2.99 2.20 3.32
C ILE A 36 2.30 0.93 3.82
N ASP A 37 3.00 0.21 4.69
CA ASP A 37 2.52 -1.02 5.33
C ASP A 37 1.84 -0.65 6.65
N MET A 38 0.54 -0.92 6.78
CA MET A 38 -0.27 -0.74 7.98
C MET A 38 -0.45 -2.07 8.71
N GLU A 39 -0.21 -2.08 10.03
CA GLU A 39 -0.54 -3.23 10.86
C GLU A 39 -2.04 -3.22 11.21
N ARG A 40 -2.73 -4.32 10.94
CA ARG A 40 -4.16 -4.44 11.21
C ARG A 40 -4.40 -5.06 12.60
N TRP A 41 -4.76 -4.23 13.58
CA TRP A 41 -5.27 -4.65 14.91
C TRP A 41 -4.39 -5.67 15.67
N GLY A 42 -3.07 -5.45 15.72
CA GLY A 42 -2.12 -6.34 16.42
C GLY A 42 -1.88 -7.69 15.74
N ILE A 43 -2.42 -7.88 14.54
CA ILE A 43 -2.21 -9.07 13.71
C ILE A 43 -1.10 -8.74 12.72
N ARG A 44 -0.10 -9.62 12.59
CA ARG A 44 1.03 -9.54 11.62
C ARG A 44 0.60 -9.61 10.13
N ARG A 45 -0.65 -9.28 9.80
CA ARG A 45 -1.15 -9.12 8.43
C ARG A 45 -1.00 -7.65 8.06
N TRP A 46 0.00 -7.37 7.23
CA TRP A 46 0.23 -6.05 6.71
C TRP A 46 -0.75 -5.76 5.57
N LEU A 47 -1.36 -4.59 5.62
CA LEU A 47 -2.01 -3.96 4.47
C LEU A 47 -0.98 -3.01 3.85
N SER A 48 -0.49 -3.34 2.66
CA SER A 48 0.51 -2.56 1.94
C SER A 48 -0.17 -1.69 0.89
N THR A 49 -0.10 -0.37 1.01
CA THR A 49 -0.64 0.56 0.01
C THR A 49 0.49 1.27 -0.73
N ALA A 50 0.49 1.25 -2.06
CA ALA A 50 1.49 1.91 -2.88
C ALA A 50 1.12 3.38 -3.09
N TYR A 51 2.06 4.28 -2.85
CA TYR A 51 1.89 5.72 -3.05
C TYR A 51 3.09 6.32 -3.80
N CYS A 52 2.84 7.39 -4.55
CA CYS A 52 3.89 8.28 -5.05
C CYS A 52 4.36 9.24 -3.94
N ASP A 53 5.36 10.08 -4.22
CA ASP A 53 5.92 11.02 -3.24
C ASP A 53 4.93 12.11 -2.82
N SER A 54 3.95 12.43 -3.67
CA SER A 54 2.94 13.46 -3.41
C SER A 54 1.73 12.97 -2.59
N HIS A 55 1.58 11.65 -2.39
CA HIS A 55 0.39 11.06 -1.76
C HIS A 55 0.76 10.09 -0.64
N GLY A 56 -0.20 9.80 0.24
CA GLY A 56 -0.04 8.81 1.31
C GLY A 56 0.58 9.34 2.60
N ASP A 57 1.02 10.60 2.68
CA ASP A 57 1.55 11.13 3.96
C ASP A 57 0.48 11.20 5.05
N TRP A 58 -0.79 11.39 4.69
CA TRP A 58 -1.92 11.36 5.61
C TRP A 58 -2.04 10.03 6.35
N GLU A 59 -1.63 8.93 5.73
CA GLU A 59 -1.56 7.61 6.34
C GLU A 59 -0.54 7.65 7.49
N LEU A 60 0.61 8.31 7.32
CA LEU A 60 1.67 8.34 8.34
C LEU A 60 1.30 9.06 9.65
N HIS A 61 0.21 9.83 9.64
CA HIS A 61 -0.24 10.63 10.78
C HIS A 61 -1.28 9.94 11.67
N ASP A 62 -1.65 8.69 11.38
CA ASP A 62 -2.58 7.92 12.21
C ASP A 62 -1.89 7.41 13.49
N PRO A 63 -2.33 7.88 14.68
CA PRO A 63 -1.69 7.55 15.95
C PRO A 63 -2.02 6.14 16.46
N ASP A 64 -3.05 5.47 15.92
CA ASP A 64 -3.59 4.23 16.46
C ASP A 64 -2.98 2.97 15.81
N HIS A 65 -2.34 3.13 14.66
CA HIS A 65 -1.80 2.00 13.88
C HIS A 65 -0.32 2.19 13.56
N PRO A 66 0.56 1.24 13.95
CA PRO A 66 1.95 1.31 13.55
C PRO A 66 2.06 1.14 12.03
N ARG A 67 2.84 2.02 11.43
CA ARG A 67 3.03 2.11 9.99
C ARG A 67 4.50 2.01 9.64
N ARG A 68 4.78 1.35 8.53
CA ARG A 68 6.13 1.19 8.00
C ARG A 68 6.17 1.66 6.56
N ILE A 69 7.17 2.47 6.24
CA ILE A 69 7.47 2.87 4.87
C ILE A 69 8.51 1.90 4.30
N ARG A 70 8.31 1.45 3.06
CA ARG A 70 9.25 0.60 2.33
C ARG A 70 9.33 1.06 0.87
N PRO A 71 10.53 1.28 0.30
CA PRO A 71 10.65 1.70 -1.10
C PRO A 71 10.15 0.63 -2.07
N ILE A 72 9.68 1.08 -3.24
CA ILE A 72 9.37 0.24 -4.41
C ILE A 72 10.64 0.19 -5.26
N THR A 73 11.37 -0.92 -5.19
CA THR A 73 12.55 -1.23 -6.01
C THR A 73 12.16 -2.02 -7.24
#